data_AF-A0A651H103-F1
#
_entry.id   AF-A0A651H103-F1
#
_cell.length_a   1.000
_cell.length_b   1.000
_cell.length_c   1.000
_cell.angle_alpha   90.00
_cell.angle_beta   90.00
_cell.angle_gamma   90.00
#
_symmetry.space_group_name_H-M   'P 1'
#
loop_
_entity.id
_entity.type
_entity.pdbx_description
1 polymer ?
#
loop_
_entity_poly.entity_id
_entity_poly.type
_entity_poly.pdbx_seq_one_letter_code
_entity_poly.pdbx_strand_id
1 'polypeptide(L)'
;MHPAERERAEKYHSAKSRVDALKGFYSHLFFFVLINIGLFLLNYFASPGLWWFYWPLLGWGLGLLAHFISVFVLPKWFGPEWEERQIKKMMGE
;
A
#
# COMPACT_ATOMS: atom_id res chain seq x y z
N MET A 1 24.10 -22.55 13.23
CA MET A 1 22.75 -21.96 13.37
C MET A 1 21.73 -23.05 13.10
N HIS A 2 20.85 -23.31 14.06
CA HIS A 2 19.91 -24.44 13.98
C HIS A 2 18.87 -24.18 12.88
N PRO A 3 18.45 -25.18 12.08
CA PRO A 3 17.47 -24.97 11.00
C PRO A 3 16.16 -24.33 11.49
N ALA A 4 15.71 -24.69 12.70
CA ALA A 4 14.54 -24.11 13.33
C ALA A 4 14.68 -22.61 13.68
N GLU A 5 15.90 -22.11 13.90
CA GLU A 5 16.14 -20.68 14.18
C GLU A 5 16.08 -19.85 12.89
N ARG A 6 16.56 -20.41 11.77
CA ARG A 6 16.50 -19.76 10.45
C ARG A 6 15.04 -19.58 10.01
N GLU A 7 14.23 -20.64 10.13
CA GLU A 7 12.82 -20.59 9.77
C GLU A 7 12.04 -19.56 10.61
N ARG A 8 12.32 -19.48 11.92
CA ARG A 8 11.70 -18.47 12.80
C ARG A 8 12.12 -17.05 12.42
N ALA A 9 13.39 -16.84 12.12
CA ALA A 9 13.90 -15.53 11.70
C ALA A 9 13.26 -15.08 10.37
N GLU A 10 13.15 -15.98 9.38
CA GLU A 10 12.50 -15.70 8.09
C GLU A 10 11.02 -15.34 8.26
N LYS A 11 10.27 -16.11 9.05
CA LYS A 11 8.87 -15.81 9.38
C LYS A 11 8.72 -14.46 10.07
N TYR A 12 9.61 -14.14 11.01
CA TYR A 12 9.61 -12.86 11.71
C TYR A 12 9.89 -11.69 10.76
N HIS A 13 10.90 -11.81 9.89
CA HIS A 13 11.24 -10.77 8.91
C HIS A 13 10.09 -10.51 7.94
N SER A 14 9.45 -11.57 7.44
CA SER A 14 8.28 -11.46 6.55
C SER A 14 7.11 -10.76 7.25
N ALA A 15 6.79 -11.16 8.49
CA ALA A 15 5.74 -10.53 9.28
C ALA A 15 6.04 -9.05 9.56
N LYS A 16 7.29 -8.72 9.92
CA LYS A 16 7.72 -7.34 10.18
C LYS A 16 7.59 -6.46 8.93
N SER A 17 8.09 -6.94 7.78
CA SER A 17 7.98 -6.22 6.50
C SER A 17 6.53 -5.92 6.14
N ARG A 18 5.63 -6.87 6.38
CA ARG A 18 4.19 -6.67 6.17
C ARG A 18 3.59 -5.61 7.09
N VAL A 19 3.97 -5.62 8.37
CA VAL A 19 3.53 -4.58 9.33
C VAL A 19 4.05 -3.20 8.92
N ASP A 20 5.30 -3.10 8.48
CA ASP A 20 5.89 -1.83 8.05
C ASP A 20 5.21 -1.30 6.78
N ALA A 21 4.85 -2.17 5.83
CA ALA A 21 4.05 -1.81 4.67
C ALA A 21 2.64 -1.29 5.04
N LEU A 22 1.97 -1.95 6.00
CA LEU A 22 0.68 -1.48 6.52
C LEU A 22 0.81 -0.10 7.18
N LYS A 23 1.82 0.09 8.04
CA LYS A 23 2.08 1.40 8.67
C LYS A 23 2.32 2.48 7.64
N GLY A 24 3.12 2.19 6.61
CA GLY A 24 3.35 3.11 5.49
C GLY A 24 2.05 3.52 4.80
N PHE A 25 1.17 2.55 4.53
CA PHE A 25 -0.14 2.83 3.94
C PHE A 25 -1.01 3.71 4.82
N TYR A 26 -1.15 3.37 6.11
CA TYR A 26 -1.99 4.14 7.03
C TYR A 26 -1.47 5.56 7.23
N SER A 27 -0.15 5.75 7.31
CA SER A 27 0.44 7.09 7.37
C SER A 27 0.11 7.90 6.11
N HIS A 28 0.28 7.31 4.92
CA HIS A 28 -0.05 8.00 3.67
C HIS A 28 -1.56 8.33 3.59
N LEU A 29 -2.44 7.39 3.95
CA LEU A 29 -3.88 7.63 4.02
C LEU A 29 -4.24 8.76 4.99
N PHE A 30 -3.63 8.77 6.18
CA PHE A 30 -3.89 9.78 7.19
C PHE A 30 -3.52 11.19 6.69
N PHE A 31 -2.31 11.36 6.15
CA PHE A 31 -1.88 12.64 5.59
C PHE A 31 -2.71 13.03 4.36
N PHE A 32 -3.08 12.07 3.52
CA PHE A 32 -3.97 12.31 2.38
C PHE A 32 -5.30 12.91 2.83
N VAL A 33 -5.97 12.30 3.82
CA VAL A 33 -7.25 12.79 4.34
C VAL A 33 -7.06 14.16 5.01
N LEU A 34 -6.06 14.31 5.88
CA LEU A 34 -5.81 15.53 6.62
C LEU A 34 -5.54 16.73 5.68
N ILE A 35 -4.68 16.54 4.69
CA ILE A 35 -4.33 17.58 3.73
C ILE A 35 -5.53 17.91 2.83
N ASN A 36 -6.24 16.90 2.31
CA ASN A 36 -7.39 17.17 1.44
C ASN A 36 -8.54 17.89 2.16
N ILE A 37 -8.78 17.60 3.45
CA ILE A 37 -9.73 18.37 4.28
C ILE A 37 -9.26 19.82 4.40
N GLY A 38 -7.97 20.05 4.69
CA GLY A 38 -7.41 21.40 4.74
C GLY A 38 -7.53 22.16 3.43
N LEU A 39 -7.24 21.50 2.30
CA LEU A 39 -7.37 22.07 0.96
C LEU A 39 -8.83 22.37 0.60
N PHE A 40 -9.76 21.48 0.97
CA PHE A 40 -11.20 21.69 0.78
C PHE A 40 -11.68 22.94 1.54
N LEU A 41 -11.33 23.05 2.82
CA LEU A 41 -11.67 24.22 3.63
C LEU A 41 -11.04 25.49 3.05
N LEU A 42 -9.75 25.45 2.68
CA LEU A 42 -9.06 26.58 2.06
C LEU A 42 -9.76 27.01 0.77
N ASN A 43 -10.14 26.04 -0.08
CA ASN A 43 -10.84 26.32 -1.32
C ASN A 43 -12.20 27.00 -1.07
N TYR A 44 -12.97 26.46 -0.12
CA TYR A 44 -14.29 26.97 0.26
C TYR A 44 -14.22 28.42 0.77
N PHE A 45 -13.22 28.76 1.58
CA PHE A 45 -13.07 30.11 2.14
C PHE A 45 -12.36 31.09 1.20
N ALA A 46 -11.36 30.65 0.44
CA ALA A 46 -10.51 31.55 -0.35
C ALA A 46 -11.06 31.85 -1.76
N SER A 47 -11.67 30.87 -2.42
CA SER A 47 -12.10 30.99 -3.82
C SER A 47 -13.38 30.20 -4.11
N PRO A 48 -14.56 30.67 -3.66
CA PRO A 48 -15.84 29.96 -3.78
C PRO A 48 -16.36 29.66 -5.21
N GLY A 49 -15.57 29.87 -6.26
CA GLY A 49 -15.91 29.54 -7.65
C GLY A 49 -14.91 28.63 -8.38
N LEU A 50 -13.73 28.36 -7.80
CA LEU A 50 -12.65 27.61 -8.47
C LEU A 50 -12.20 26.46 -7.59
N TRP A 51 -12.76 25.28 -7.85
CA TRP A 51 -12.57 24.06 -7.05
C TRP A 51 -11.23 23.37 -7.37
N TRP A 52 -10.12 24.07 -7.18
CA TRP A 52 -8.79 23.58 -7.52
C TRP A 52 -8.32 22.39 -6.66
N PHE A 53 -8.95 22.13 -5.50
CA PHE A 53 -8.57 21.01 -4.63
C PHE A 53 -8.75 19.62 -5.29
N TYR A 54 -9.58 19.52 -6.34
CA TYR A 54 -9.75 18.27 -7.09
C TYR A 54 -8.44 17.79 -7.71
N TRP A 55 -7.54 18.69 -8.11
CA TRP A 55 -6.28 18.32 -8.74
C TRP A 55 -5.34 17.57 -7.78
N PRO A 56 -5.02 18.10 -6.57
CA PRO A 56 -4.32 17.33 -5.54
C PRO A 56 -5.04 16.03 -5.17
N LEU A 57 -6.37 16.08 -5.03
CA LEU A 57 -7.17 14.92 -4.61
C LEU A 57 -7.06 13.77 -5.62
N LEU A 58 -7.20 14.04 -6.90
CA LEU A 58 -7.09 13.04 -7.96
C LEU A 58 -5.64 12.57 -8.15
N GLY A 59 -4.68 13.50 -8.16
CA GLY A 59 -3.26 13.18 -8.36
C GLY A 59 -2.72 12.28 -7.26
N TRP A 60 -2.93 12.66 -6.00
CA TRP A 60 -2.47 11.86 -4.85
C TRP A 60 -3.38 10.67 -4.56
N GLY A 61 -4.68 10.79 -4.87
CA GLY A 61 -5.64 9.70 -4.72
C GLY A 61 -5.28 8.48 -5.57
N LEU A 62 -4.77 8.70 -6.78
CA LEU A 62 -4.27 7.62 -7.63
C LEU A 62 -3.03 6.94 -7.01
N GLY A 63 -2.11 7.70 -6.44
CA GLY A 63 -0.95 7.16 -5.73
C GLY A 63 -1.33 6.35 -4.48
N LEU A 64 -2.33 6.83 -3.73
CA LEU A 64 -2.89 6.11 -2.59
C LEU A 64 -3.56 4.81 -3.01
N LEU A 65 -4.31 4.82 -4.12
CA LEU A 65 -4.91 3.61 -4.69
C LEU A 65 -3.86 2.59 -5.13
N ALA A 66 -2.79 3.04 -5.80
CA ALA A 66 -1.68 2.17 -6.17
C ALA A 66 -1.01 1.55 -4.93
N HIS A 67 -0.81 2.32 -3.87
CA HIS A 67 -0.26 1.82 -2.60
C HIS A 67 -1.21 0.83 -1.91
N PHE A 68 -2.53 1.06 -1.96
CA PHE A 68 -3.52 0.11 -1.47
C PHE A 68 -3.41 -1.23 -2.21
N ILE A 69 -3.33 -1.19 -3.55
CA ILE A 69 -3.18 -2.40 -4.37
C ILE A 69 -1.90 -3.14 -3.99
N SER A 70 -0.78 -2.44 -3.81
CA SER A 70 0.50 -3.08 -3.49
C SER A 70 0.53 -3.73 -2.10
N VAL A 71 -0.16 -3.15 -1.11
CA VAL A 71 -0.16 -3.65 0.27
C VAL A 71 -1.23 -4.73 0.49
N PHE A 72 -2.40 -4.63 -0.12
CA PHE A 72 -3.54 -5.50 0.18
C PHE A 72 -3.88 -6.50 -0.92
N VAL A 73 -3.69 -6.13 -2.19
CA VAL A 73 -4.13 -6.94 -3.34
C VAL A 73 -2.98 -7.81 -3.85
N LEU A 74 -1.82 -7.21 -4.14
CA LEU A 74 -0.67 -7.94 -4.68
C LEU A 74 -0.24 -9.11 -3.78
N PRO A 75 -0.13 -8.99 -2.44
CA PRO A 75 0.32 -10.11 -1.61
C PRO A 75 -0.69 -11.25 -1.51
N LYS A 76 -1.97 -11.03 -1.88
CA LYS A 76 -2.98 -12.08 -1.98
C LYS A 76 -2.94 -12.78 -3.33
N TRP A 77 -2.62 -12.04 -4.40
CA TRP A 77 -2.62 -12.56 -5.77
C TRP A 77 -1.28 -13.19 -6.16
N PHE A 78 -0.17 -12.58 -5.75
CA PHE A 78 1.22 -12.99 -5.99
C PHE A 78 1.88 -13.54 -4.72
N GLY A 79 1.11 -14.21 -3.86
CA GLY A 79 1.64 -14.85 -2.66
C GLY A 79 2.43 -16.13 -2.96
N PRO A 80 2.97 -16.80 -1.92
CA PRO A 80 3.80 -18.01 -2.07
C PRO A 80 3.14 -19.11 -2.88
N GLU A 81 1.81 -19.26 -2.78
CA GLU A 81 1.05 -20.24 -3.56
C GLU A 81 1.02 -19.91 -5.06
N TRP A 82 1.00 -18.62 -5.43
CA TRP A 82 1.09 -18.21 -6.83
C TRP A 82 2.49 -18.45 -7.39
N GLU A 83 3.52 -18.14 -6.60
CA GLU A 83 4.91 -18.43 -6.95
C GLU A 83 5.12 -19.93 -7.17
N GLU A 84 4.65 -20.76 -6.24
CA GLU A 84 4.73 -22.22 -6.35
C GLU A 84 4.02 -22.74 -7.61
N ARG A 85 2.84 -22.19 -7.95
CA ARG A 85 2.14 -22.51 -9.19
C ARG A 85 2.94 -22.14 -10.44
N GLN A 86 3.61 -20.99 -10.46
CA GLN A 86 4.43 -20.61 -11.62
C GLN A 86 5.68 -21.47 -11.74
N ILE A 87 6.32 -21.81 -10.62
CA ILE A 87 7.49 -22.69 -10.58
C ILE A 87 7.12 -24.06 -11.13
N LYS A 88 6.00 -24.66 -10.70
CA LYS A 88 5.52 -25.95 -11.24
C LYS A 88 5.30 -25.90 -12.75
N LYS A 89 4.63 -24.86 -13.25
CA LYS A 89 4.43 -24.65 -14.70
C LYS A 89 5.74 -24.56 -15.49
N MET A 90 6.76 -23.89 -14.94
CA MET A 90 8.06 -23.74 -15.60
C MET A 90 8.92 -25.02 -15.56
N MET A 91 8.69 -25.89 -14.58
CA MET A 91 9.35 -27.19 -14.47
C MET A 91 8.76 -28.27 -15.40
N GLY A 92 7.69 -27.94 -16.15
CA GLY A 92 7.13 -28.83 -17.18
C GLY A 92 6.14 -29.88 -16.66
N GLU A 93 5.49 -29.62 -15.53
CA GLU A 93 4.24 -30.29 -15.14
C GLU A 93 3.01 -29.45 -15.51
#